data_AF-A0A973IQQ1-F1
#
_entry.id   AF-A0A973IQQ1-F1
#
_cell.length_a   1.000
_cell.length_b   1.000
_cell.length_c   1.000
_cell.angle_alpha   90.00
_cell.angle_beta   90.00
_cell.angle_gamma   90.00
#
_symmetry.space_group_name_H-M   'P 1'
#
loop_
_entity.id
_entity.type
_entity.pdbx_description
1 polymer ?
#
loop_
_entity_poly.entity_id
_entity_poly.type
_entity_poly.pdbx_seq_one_letter_code
_entity_poly.pdbx_strand_id
1 'polypeptide(L)'
;DYETFFPFVSAKSSATNFITMTFPQRGFHEIKDCRISSTFPFNFFTRFNLLKESFPLIVFPKPARCELVQPHDFRSLLRGENPSNSPGYDSDLLSIRDYVPGDHPRYISWKSTAKAGTLKTRELSSIQQQTVMIDFDRMDRRNLEQALSCATYTIIKLVRSRIPVGLAIGGETFDPGVSRAHKKRLLTRLALYGQDQVSA
;
A
#
# COMPACT_ATOMS: atom_id res chain seq x y z
N ASP A 1 25.65 -14.56 11.57
CA ASP A 1 26.89 -13.82 11.25
C ASP A 1 26.76 -13.17 9.89
N TYR A 2 26.76 -11.83 9.86
CA TYR A 2 26.66 -11.06 8.61
C TYR A 2 28.06 -10.82 8.07
N GLU A 3 28.62 -11.79 7.36
CA GLU A 3 29.99 -11.71 6.83
C GLU A 3 30.02 -11.58 5.30
N THR A 4 30.82 -10.64 4.80
CA THR A 4 31.22 -10.58 3.39
C THR A 4 32.70 -10.82 3.25
N PHE A 5 33.06 -11.62 2.25
CA PHE A 5 34.46 -11.94 1.96
C PHE A 5 34.93 -11.25 0.67
N PHE A 6 36.10 -10.62 0.73
CA PHE A 6 36.78 -10.00 -0.40
C PHE A 6 38.18 -10.62 -0.55
N PRO A 7 38.38 -11.55 -1.50
CA PRO A 7 39.68 -12.21 -1.67
C PRO A 7 40.77 -11.23 -2.10
N PHE A 8 40.43 -10.27 -2.97
CA PHE A 8 41.33 -9.21 -3.42
C PHE A 8 40.52 -8.01 -3.93
N VAL A 9 40.99 -6.80 -3.63
CA VAL A 9 40.51 -5.55 -4.22
C VAL A 9 41.73 -4.76 -4.65
N SER A 10 41.82 -4.42 -5.94
CA SER A 10 42.96 -3.67 -6.48
C SER A 10 43.09 -2.28 -5.85
N ALA A 11 44.32 -1.74 -5.86
CA ALA A 11 44.55 -0.39 -5.39
C ALA A 11 43.68 0.62 -6.17
N LYS A 12 43.03 1.54 -5.44
CA LYS A 12 42.12 2.56 -6.00
C LYS A 12 40.92 1.99 -6.76
N SER A 13 40.53 0.74 -6.51
CA SER A 13 39.29 0.16 -7.04
C SER A 13 38.26 -0.11 -5.93
N SER A 14 37.03 -0.40 -6.35
CA SER A 14 35.92 -0.77 -5.49
C SER A 14 35.38 -2.14 -5.89
N ALA A 15 34.98 -2.95 -4.91
CA ALA A 15 34.27 -4.21 -5.13
C ALA A 15 32.96 -4.20 -4.33
N THR A 16 31.94 -4.85 -4.89
CA THR A 16 30.63 -4.98 -4.25
C THR A 16 30.31 -6.46 -4.05
N ASN A 17 29.87 -6.82 -2.85
CA ASN A 17 29.39 -8.16 -2.54
C ASN A 17 28.02 -8.06 -1.84
N PHE A 18 27.20 -9.10 -1.94
CA PHE A 18 25.85 -9.13 -1.39
C PHE A 18 25.73 -10.21 -0.33
N ILE A 19 25.11 -9.89 0.80
CA ILE A 19 24.72 -10.88 1.81
C ILE A 19 23.25 -11.21 1.59
N THR A 20 22.95 -12.48 1.38
CA THR A 20 21.56 -12.96 1.38
C THR A 20 21.10 -13.14 2.83
N MET A 21 20.02 -12.46 3.19
CA MET A 21 19.47 -12.48 4.55
C MET A 21 18.02 -12.93 4.50
N THR A 22 17.65 -13.84 5.40
CA THR A 22 16.28 -14.32 5.56
C THR A 22 15.83 -14.02 6.98
N PHE A 23 14.74 -13.28 7.11
CA PHE A 23 14.14 -12.95 8.40
C PHE A 23 12.96 -13.90 8.65
N PRO A 24 12.92 -14.60 9.80
CA PRO A 24 11.88 -15.58 10.07
C PRO A 24 10.54 -14.92 10.41
N GLN A 25 10.58 -13.69 10.93
CA GLN A 25 9.40 -12.95 11.38
C GLN A 25 9.39 -11.55 10.76
N ARG A 26 8.19 -10.99 10.59
CA ARG A 26 8.01 -9.60 10.17
C ARG A 26 8.49 -8.62 11.25
N GLY A 27 8.43 -7.34 10.93
CA GLY A 27 8.55 -6.25 11.90
C GLY A 27 9.90 -5.58 11.94
N PHE A 28 10.26 -4.99 13.07
CA PHE A 28 11.53 -4.28 13.21
C PHE A 28 12.69 -5.25 13.40
N HIS A 29 13.73 -5.10 12.58
CA HIS A 29 14.96 -5.85 12.70
C HIS A 29 16.14 -4.89 12.67
N GLU A 30 17.19 -5.26 13.39
CA GLU A 30 18.40 -4.46 13.50
C GLU A 30 19.58 -5.34 13.10
N ILE A 31 20.26 -4.97 12.01
CA ILE A 31 21.49 -5.67 11.59
C ILE A 31 22.65 -5.02 12.33
N LYS A 32 23.37 -5.81 13.12
CA LYS A 32 24.57 -5.41 13.86
C LYS A 32 25.74 -6.30 13.48
N ASP A 33 26.95 -5.86 13.80
CA ASP A 33 28.15 -6.69 13.76
C ASP A 33 28.45 -7.28 12.37
N CYS A 34 28.29 -6.46 11.33
CA CYS A 34 28.66 -6.85 9.97
C CYS A 34 30.18 -6.97 9.86
N ARG A 35 30.65 -8.12 9.37
CA ARG A 35 32.07 -8.43 9.23
C ARG A 35 32.48 -8.36 7.77
N ILE A 36 33.50 -7.56 7.48
CA ILE A 36 34.18 -7.56 6.19
C ILE A 36 35.49 -8.31 6.37
N SER A 37 35.68 -9.42 5.65
CA SER A 37 36.90 -10.22 5.74
C SER A 37 37.67 -10.26 4.42
N SER A 38 38.99 -10.40 4.54
CA SER A 38 39.90 -10.54 3.40
C SER A 38 41.09 -11.40 3.80
N THR A 39 41.61 -12.14 2.83
CA THR A 39 42.80 -12.97 2.97
C THR A 39 44.00 -12.46 2.17
N PHE A 40 43.84 -11.33 1.48
CA PHE A 40 44.94 -10.65 0.80
C PHE A 40 46.04 -10.23 1.80
N PRO A 41 47.34 -10.28 1.44
CA PRO A 41 47.90 -10.65 0.14
C PRO A 41 48.24 -12.13 -0.08
N PHE A 42 48.45 -12.91 0.97
CA PHE A 42 49.08 -14.23 0.85
C PHE A 42 48.20 -15.41 1.30
N ASN A 43 46.93 -15.17 1.67
CA ASN A 43 45.98 -16.19 2.12
C ASN A 43 46.42 -17.05 3.33
N PHE A 44 47.44 -16.60 4.08
CA PHE A 44 47.91 -17.28 5.30
C PHE A 44 47.06 -16.96 6.54
N PHE A 45 46.36 -15.82 6.54
CA PHE A 45 45.48 -15.40 7.63
C PHE A 45 44.32 -14.58 7.08
N THR A 46 43.16 -14.68 7.72
CA THR A 46 42.00 -13.83 7.42
C THR A 46 42.03 -12.60 8.32
N ARG A 47 42.21 -11.42 7.72
CA ARG A 47 41.93 -10.15 8.42
C ARG A 47 40.46 -9.83 8.26
N PHE A 48 39.90 -9.20 9.30
CA PHE A 48 38.54 -8.73 9.24
C PHE A 48 38.41 -7.35 9.88
N ASN A 49 37.43 -6.61 9.41
CA ASN A 49 36.96 -5.39 10.02
C ASN A 49 35.50 -5.59 10.46
N LEU A 50 35.18 -5.18 11.68
CA LEU A 50 33.84 -5.23 12.21
C LEU A 50 33.20 -3.86 12.05
N LEU A 51 32.14 -3.78 11.26
CA LEU A 51 31.30 -2.60 11.18
C LEU A 51 30.43 -2.56 12.43
N LYS A 52 30.70 -1.59 13.31
CA LYS A 52 29.93 -1.32 14.54
C LYS A 52 28.64 -0.54 14.27
N GLU A 53 28.36 -0.29 13.00
CA GLU A 53 27.15 0.42 12.57
C GLU A 53 25.94 -0.50 12.71
N SER A 54 24.83 0.10 13.10
CA SER A 54 23.54 -0.57 13.16
C SER A 54 22.69 -0.14 11.98
N PHE A 55 22.12 -1.11 11.28
CA PHE A 55 21.22 -0.88 10.17
C PHE A 55 19.80 -1.30 10.55
N PRO A 56 18.93 -0.34 10.95
CA PRO A 56 17.53 -0.62 11.23
C PRO A 56 16.78 -0.87 9.92
N LEU A 57 15.96 -1.92 9.90
CA LEU A 57 15.10 -2.24 8.77
C LEU A 57 13.76 -2.78 9.25
N ILE A 58 12.76 -2.69 8.38
CA ILE A 58 11.42 -3.18 8.65
C ILE A 58 11.09 -4.26 7.62
N VAL A 59 10.85 -5.47 8.10
CA VAL A 59 10.42 -6.61 7.30
C VAL A 59 8.90 -6.61 7.23
N PHE A 60 8.33 -6.44 6.04
CA PHE A 60 6.88 -6.48 5.88
C PHE A 60 6.33 -7.90 6.03
N PRO A 61 5.05 -8.06 6.45
CA PRO A 61 4.38 -9.35 6.44
C PRO A 61 4.46 -9.99 5.05
N LYS A 62 4.64 -11.30 4.99
CA LYS A 62 4.63 -12.05 3.72
C LYS A 62 3.20 -12.02 3.15
N PRO A 63 2.97 -11.52 1.92
CA PRO A 63 1.63 -11.50 1.36
C PRO A 63 1.12 -12.93 1.15
N ALA A 64 -0.05 -13.24 1.71
CA ALA A 64 -0.75 -14.49 1.49
C ALA A 64 -2.04 -14.22 0.71
N ARG A 65 -2.27 -15.00 -0.36
CA ARG A 65 -3.53 -14.90 -1.09
C ARG A 65 -4.66 -15.29 -0.16
N CYS A 66 -5.60 -14.38 -0.01
CA CYS A 66 -6.82 -14.61 0.74
C CYS A 66 -7.95 -13.96 -0.04
N GLU A 67 -9.09 -14.64 -0.05
CA GLU A 67 -10.34 -14.08 -0.52
C GLU A 67 -10.91 -13.22 0.62
N LEU A 68 -10.28 -12.07 0.87
CA LEU A 68 -11.08 -10.98 1.43
C LEU A 68 -12.14 -10.72 0.37
N VAL A 69 -13.37 -10.92 0.81
CA VAL A 69 -14.58 -11.01 0.02
C VAL A 69 -14.57 -10.04 -1.16
N GLN A 70 -15.06 -10.51 -2.32
CA GLN A 70 -14.93 -9.82 -3.61
C GLN A 70 -15.31 -8.32 -3.51
N PRO A 71 -14.83 -7.44 -4.41
CA PRO A 71 -15.14 -6.01 -4.43
C PRO A 71 -16.61 -5.64 -4.25
N HIS A 72 -17.54 -6.58 -4.51
CA HIS A 72 -18.97 -6.44 -4.30
C HIS A 72 -19.39 -6.49 -2.81
N ASP A 73 -18.74 -7.31 -1.99
CA ASP A 73 -19.04 -7.48 -0.55
C ASP A 73 -18.37 -6.43 0.33
N PHE A 74 -17.45 -5.64 -0.23
CA PHE A 74 -16.89 -4.48 0.46
C PHE A 74 -17.97 -3.49 0.88
N ARG A 75 -19.15 -3.46 0.22
CA ARG A 75 -20.28 -2.60 0.58
C ARG A 75 -20.72 -2.69 2.05
N SER A 76 -20.57 -3.85 2.71
CA SER A 76 -20.96 -3.99 4.12
C SER A 76 -19.89 -3.53 5.12
N LEU A 77 -18.64 -3.39 4.67
CA LEU A 77 -17.51 -2.85 5.47
C LEU A 77 -17.24 -1.36 5.19
N LEU A 78 -17.96 -0.76 4.23
CA LEU A 78 -17.90 0.68 3.92
C LEU A 78 -18.57 1.50 5.02
N ARG A 79 -17.77 2.14 5.88
CA ARG A 79 -18.18 3.42 6.46
C ARG A 79 -17.37 4.50 5.78
N GLY A 80 -18.01 5.22 4.86
CA GLY A 80 -17.40 6.31 4.12
C GLY A 80 -18.14 6.65 2.83
N GLU A 81 -19.45 6.88 2.91
CA GLU A 81 -20.12 7.71 1.91
C GLU A 81 -19.63 9.14 2.10
N ASN A 82 -18.58 9.52 1.37
CA ASN A 82 -18.42 10.91 0.98
C ASN A 82 -18.67 10.95 -0.54
N PRO A 83 -19.92 11.18 -0.98
CA PRO A 83 -20.14 11.55 -2.37
C PRO A 83 -19.36 12.83 -2.61
N SER A 84 -18.27 12.74 -3.38
CA SER A 84 -17.65 13.93 -3.95
C SER A 84 -18.70 14.53 -4.88
N ASN A 85 -19.41 15.53 -4.37
CA ASN A 85 -20.51 16.23 -5.04
C ASN A 85 -20.05 17.14 -6.18
N SER A 86 -18.94 16.80 -6.85
CA SER A 86 -18.45 17.54 -8.01
C SER A 86 -18.65 16.66 -9.24
N PRO A 87 -19.64 16.96 -10.09
CA PRO A 87 -19.80 16.27 -11.36
C PRO A 87 -18.50 16.40 -12.16
N GLY A 88 -17.83 15.26 -12.38
CA GLY A 88 -16.62 15.19 -13.17
C GLY A 88 -16.87 15.63 -14.60
N TYR A 89 -15.95 16.43 -15.13
CA TYR A 89 -16.04 17.13 -16.41
C TYR A 89 -16.10 16.21 -17.65
N ASP A 90 -15.84 14.91 -17.48
CA ASP A 90 -15.73 13.92 -18.55
C ASP A 90 -16.38 12.59 -18.12
N SER A 91 -17.71 12.61 -18.06
CA SER A 91 -18.52 11.50 -17.54
C SER A 91 -19.53 11.01 -18.57
N ASP A 92 -19.75 9.69 -18.64
CA ASP A 92 -20.71 9.10 -19.56
C ASP A 92 -22.14 9.57 -19.24
N LEU A 93 -22.91 9.86 -20.28
CA LEU A 93 -24.32 10.27 -20.17
C LEU A 93 -25.12 9.18 -19.44
N LEU A 94 -25.56 9.47 -18.21
CA LEU A 94 -26.33 8.55 -17.39
C LEU A 94 -27.81 8.57 -17.79
N SER A 95 -28.39 9.78 -17.88
CA SER A 95 -29.81 9.97 -18.16
C SER A 95 -30.08 11.36 -18.74
N ILE A 96 -31.28 11.58 -19.28
CA ILE A 96 -31.77 12.90 -19.67
C ILE A 96 -33.09 13.15 -18.94
N ARG A 97 -33.14 14.18 -18.11
CA ARG A 97 -34.35 14.57 -17.35
C ARG A 97 -34.86 15.95 -17.73
N ASP A 98 -36.04 16.30 -17.24
CA ASP A 98 -36.56 17.66 -17.33
C ASP A 98 -35.69 18.63 -16.53
N TYR A 99 -35.49 19.82 -17.11
CA TYR A 99 -34.75 20.90 -16.49
C TYR A 99 -35.47 21.41 -15.25
N VAL A 100 -34.72 21.55 -14.16
CA VAL A 100 -35.20 22.16 -12.92
C VAL A 100 -34.48 23.50 -12.75
N PRO A 101 -35.18 24.59 -12.37
CA PRO A 101 -34.54 25.87 -12.07
C PRO A 101 -33.41 25.71 -11.04
N GLY A 102 -32.18 26.04 -11.44
CA GLY A 102 -30.96 25.82 -10.65
C GLY A 102 -29.97 24.86 -11.32
N ASP A 103 -30.42 24.06 -12.30
CA ASP A 103 -29.53 23.25 -13.12
C ASP A 103 -28.58 24.14 -13.94
N HIS A 104 -27.29 23.79 -13.95
CA HIS A 104 -26.29 24.59 -14.65
C HIS A 104 -26.51 24.54 -16.18
N PRO A 105 -26.57 25.68 -16.90
CA PRO A 105 -26.92 25.73 -18.34
C PRO A 105 -26.04 24.87 -19.25
N ARG A 106 -24.79 24.62 -18.82
CA ARG A 106 -23.82 23.76 -19.52
C ARG A 106 -24.28 22.30 -19.66
N TYR A 107 -25.18 21.83 -18.78
CA TYR A 107 -25.71 20.47 -18.85
C TYR A 107 -27.00 20.38 -19.68
N ILE A 108 -27.47 21.46 -20.29
CA ILE A 108 -28.67 21.43 -21.14
C ILE A 108 -28.37 20.63 -22.41
N SER A 109 -29.18 19.59 -22.66
CA SER A 109 -29.12 18.83 -23.90
C SER A 109 -29.90 19.54 -25.00
N TRP A 110 -29.25 20.48 -25.70
CA TRP A 110 -29.92 21.24 -26.78
C TRP A 110 -30.60 20.36 -27.83
N LYS A 111 -30.00 19.21 -28.17
CA LYS A 111 -30.59 18.23 -29.10
C LYS A 111 -31.88 17.60 -28.56
N SER A 112 -31.93 17.27 -27.26
CA SER A 112 -33.13 16.69 -26.64
C SER A 112 -34.19 17.76 -26.40
N THR A 113 -33.78 18.97 -26.01
CA THR A 113 -34.64 20.14 -25.86
C THR A 113 -35.35 20.49 -27.18
N ALA A 114 -34.62 20.53 -28.29
CA ALA A 114 -35.20 20.85 -29.60
C ALA A 114 -36.25 19.81 -30.05
N LYS A 115 -36.09 18.54 -29.65
CA LYS A 115 -37.05 17.48 -29.99
C LYS A 115 -38.28 17.45 -29.07
N ALA A 116 -38.11 17.78 -27.79
CA ALA A 116 -39.19 17.72 -26.79
C ALA A 116 -39.96 19.05 -26.67
N GLY A 117 -39.39 20.17 -27.11
CA GLY A 117 -39.95 21.52 -26.93
C GLY A 117 -39.81 22.06 -25.50
N THR A 118 -39.30 21.27 -24.56
CA THR A 118 -39.04 21.64 -23.17
C THR A 118 -37.56 21.49 -22.85
N LEU A 119 -37.03 22.32 -21.95
CA LEU A 119 -35.62 22.25 -21.53
C LEU A 119 -35.33 20.90 -20.87
N LYS A 120 -34.31 20.20 -21.39
CA LYS A 120 -33.83 18.92 -20.86
C LYS A 120 -32.39 19.05 -20.35
N THR A 121 -32.12 18.51 -19.17
CA THR A 121 -30.79 18.48 -18.55
C THR A 121 -30.18 17.09 -18.69
N ARG A 122 -28.90 17.02 -19.07
CA ARG A 122 -28.07 15.80 -19.09
C ARG A 122 -27.63 15.50 -17.66
N GLU A 123 -27.95 14.30 -17.19
CA GLU A 123 -27.30 13.75 -16.01
C GLU A 123 -26.08 12.97 -16.48
N LEU A 124 -24.91 13.36 -15.97
CA LEU A 124 -23.67 12.69 -16.27
C LEU A 124 -23.29 11.81 -15.06
N SER A 125 -22.74 10.64 -15.34
CA SER A 125 -22.31 9.70 -14.30
C SER A 125 -21.06 10.22 -13.59
N SER A 126 -21.12 10.58 -12.31
CA SER A 126 -19.88 10.88 -11.57
C SER A 126 -18.98 9.64 -11.61
N ILE A 127 -17.75 9.75 -12.15
CA ILE A 127 -16.72 8.71 -12.00
C ILE A 127 -16.41 8.63 -10.49
N GLN A 128 -17.12 7.75 -9.79
CA GLN A 128 -16.81 7.44 -8.42
C GLN A 128 -15.50 6.67 -8.44
N GLN A 129 -14.43 7.29 -7.94
CA GLN A 129 -13.24 6.53 -7.60
C GLN A 129 -13.64 5.57 -6.48
N GLN A 130 -13.80 4.30 -6.82
CA GLN A 130 -14.06 3.27 -5.83
C GLN A 130 -12.90 3.28 -4.83
N THR A 131 -13.16 3.68 -3.59
CA THR A 131 -12.18 3.63 -2.50
C THR A 131 -12.50 2.45 -1.59
N VAL A 132 -11.46 1.83 -1.04
CA VAL A 132 -11.61 0.67 -0.17
C VAL A 132 -11.02 0.96 1.20
N MET A 133 -11.78 0.70 2.25
CA MET A 133 -11.33 0.80 3.63
C MET A 133 -11.13 -0.60 4.21
N ILE A 134 -9.91 -0.93 4.62
CA ILE A 134 -9.61 -2.22 5.25
C ILE A 134 -9.66 -2.02 6.77
N ASP A 135 -10.66 -2.58 7.42
CA ASP A 135 -10.74 -2.63 8.88
C ASP A 135 -10.10 -3.94 9.38
N PHE A 136 -8.86 -3.86 9.85
CA PHE A 136 -8.12 -5.00 10.37
C PHE A 136 -8.66 -5.48 11.71
N ASP A 137 -9.18 -4.58 12.54
CA ASP A 137 -9.65 -4.91 13.89
C ASP A 137 -10.92 -5.78 13.85
N ARG A 138 -11.68 -5.72 12.75
CA ARG A 138 -12.84 -6.57 12.46
C ARG A 138 -12.53 -7.91 11.78
N MET A 139 -11.31 -8.14 11.33
CA MET A 139 -10.96 -9.41 10.70
C MET A 139 -10.95 -10.55 11.71
N ASP A 140 -11.12 -11.79 11.24
CA ASP A 140 -10.92 -12.96 12.09
C ASP A 140 -9.43 -13.06 12.46
N ARG A 141 -9.15 -12.83 13.76
CA ARG A 141 -7.81 -12.79 14.34
C ARG A 141 -7.41 -14.11 15.02
N ARG A 142 -8.14 -15.22 14.78
CA ARG A 142 -7.71 -16.56 15.24
C ARG A 142 -6.26 -16.86 14.91
N ASN A 143 -5.79 -16.39 13.76
CA ASN A 143 -4.38 -16.40 13.38
C ASN A 143 -3.95 -14.99 12.94
N LEU A 144 -3.33 -14.24 13.85
CA LEU A 144 -2.87 -12.87 13.63
C LEU A 144 -1.89 -12.76 12.44
N GLU A 145 -0.95 -13.70 12.30
CA GLU A 145 0.00 -13.73 11.18
C GLU A 145 -0.71 -13.86 9.83
N GLN A 146 -1.71 -14.73 9.78
CA GLN A 146 -2.48 -14.98 8.56
C GLN A 146 -3.33 -13.76 8.19
N ALA A 147 -3.97 -13.12 9.17
CA ALA A 147 -4.73 -11.89 8.97
C ALA A 147 -3.83 -10.75 8.43
N LEU A 148 -2.62 -10.58 8.96
CA LEU A 148 -1.68 -9.55 8.51
C LEU A 148 -1.14 -9.84 7.11
N SER A 149 -0.86 -11.10 6.82
CA SER A 149 -0.44 -11.58 5.50
C SER A 149 -1.53 -11.34 4.45
N CYS A 150 -2.78 -11.56 4.85
CA CYS A 150 -3.99 -11.33 4.07
C CYS A 150 -4.22 -9.84 3.78
N ALA A 151 -4.19 -8.99 4.80
CA ALA A 151 -4.32 -7.54 4.66
C ALA A 151 -3.22 -6.96 3.75
N THR A 152 -1.99 -7.43 3.93
CA THR A 152 -0.84 -7.06 3.10
C THR A 152 -1.05 -7.41 1.63
N TYR A 153 -1.53 -8.63 1.34
CA TYR A 153 -1.86 -9.04 -0.01
C TYR A 153 -2.93 -8.15 -0.65
N THR A 154 -3.99 -7.84 0.10
CA THR A 154 -5.11 -7.01 -0.38
C THR A 154 -4.68 -5.58 -0.67
N ILE A 155 -3.89 -4.94 0.21
CA ILE A 155 -3.31 -3.61 -0.03
C ILE A 155 -2.47 -3.63 -1.31
N ILE A 156 -1.59 -4.62 -1.47
CA ILE A 156 -0.74 -4.73 -2.66
C ILE A 156 -1.59 -4.88 -3.93
N LYS A 157 -2.63 -5.71 -3.89
CA LYS A 157 -3.55 -5.95 -5.00
C LYS A 157 -4.30 -4.66 -5.38
N LEU A 158 -4.92 -3.98 -4.43
CA LEU A 158 -5.71 -2.77 -4.65
C LEU A 158 -4.85 -1.61 -5.17
N VAL A 159 -3.67 -1.38 -4.58
CA VAL A 159 -2.74 -0.34 -5.05
C VAL A 159 -2.26 -0.62 -6.47
N ARG A 160 -2.01 -1.90 -6.82
CA ARG A 160 -1.67 -2.30 -8.21
C ARG A 160 -2.80 -1.99 -9.18
N SER A 161 -4.04 -2.15 -8.75
CA SER A 161 -5.25 -1.83 -9.51
C SER A 161 -5.63 -0.34 -9.48
N ARG A 162 -4.79 0.54 -8.90
CA ARG A 162 -5.02 1.99 -8.76
C ARG A 162 -6.28 2.35 -7.95
N ILE A 163 -6.75 1.44 -7.10
CA ILE A 163 -7.88 1.67 -6.19
C ILE A 163 -7.33 2.29 -4.90
N PRO A 164 -7.79 3.49 -4.49
CA PRO A 164 -7.38 4.07 -3.21
C PRO A 164 -7.76 3.16 -2.05
N VAL A 165 -6.78 2.84 -1.21
CA VAL A 165 -6.96 1.92 -0.08
C VAL A 165 -6.62 2.64 1.22
N GLY A 166 -7.49 2.53 2.22
CA GLY A 166 -7.24 2.94 3.59
C GLY A 166 -7.06 1.72 4.50
N LEU A 167 -6.45 1.92 5.67
CA LEU A 167 -6.30 0.90 6.71
C LEU A 167 -6.77 1.42 8.07
N ALA A 168 -7.58 0.66 8.79
CA ALA A 168 -7.86 0.87 10.21
C ALA A 168 -7.28 -0.31 10.99
N ILE A 169 -6.41 -0.03 11.95
CA ILE A 169 -5.69 -1.06 12.70
C ILE A 169 -5.29 -0.55 14.08
N GLY A 170 -5.62 -1.30 15.13
CA GLY A 170 -5.25 -0.95 16.51
C GLY A 170 -5.79 0.41 16.97
N GLY A 171 -6.95 0.82 16.46
CA GLY A 171 -7.54 2.14 16.73
C GLY A 171 -6.95 3.32 15.94
N GLU A 172 -5.93 3.10 15.10
CA GLU A 172 -5.44 4.09 14.14
C GLU A 172 -6.13 3.93 12.78
N THR A 173 -6.48 5.05 12.15
CA THR A 173 -7.09 5.06 10.81
C THR A 173 -6.22 5.84 9.82
N PHE A 174 -6.01 5.25 8.65
CA PHE A 174 -5.28 5.83 7.54
C PHE A 174 -6.24 6.04 6.36
N ASP A 175 -6.42 7.31 5.95
CA ASP A 175 -7.32 7.66 4.85
C ASP A 175 -6.91 7.00 3.53
N PRO A 176 -7.87 6.67 2.65
CA PRO A 176 -7.58 6.00 1.39
C PRO A 176 -6.58 6.74 0.49
N GLY A 177 -5.54 6.02 0.05
CA GLY A 177 -4.54 6.57 -0.86
C GLY A 177 -3.96 5.53 -1.84
N VAL A 178 -3.36 6.01 -2.92
CA VAL A 178 -2.74 5.16 -3.96
C VAL A 178 -1.22 5.33 -4.07
N SER A 179 -0.62 6.27 -3.34
CA SER A 179 0.79 6.62 -3.53
C SER A 179 1.73 5.52 -3.00
N ARG A 180 2.93 5.42 -3.59
CA ARG A 180 3.97 4.48 -3.12
C ARG A 180 4.34 4.73 -1.66
N ALA A 181 4.42 6.00 -1.25
CA ALA A 181 4.68 6.40 0.13
C ALA A 181 3.54 5.95 1.06
N HIS A 182 2.29 6.12 0.63
CA HIS A 182 1.11 5.66 1.37
C HIS A 182 1.12 4.14 1.53
N LYS A 183 1.32 3.38 0.45
CA LYS A 183 1.49 1.92 0.50
C LYS A 183 2.57 1.50 1.50
N LYS A 184 3.76 2.14 1.45
CA LYS A 184 4.85 1.84 2.39
C LYS A 184 4.40 2.09 3.84
N ARG A 185 3.71 3.20 4.11
CA ARG A 185 3.19 3.54 5.44
C ARG A 185 2.21 2.48 5.97
N LEU A 186 1.25 2.05 5.16
CA LEU A 186 0.31 0.99 5.55
C LEU A 186 1.03 -0.33 5.87
N LEU A 187 1.94 -0.75 4.99
CA LEU A 187 2.70 -2.00 5.19
C LEU A 187 3.63 -1.93 6.40
N THR A 188 4.25 -0.78 6.66
CA THR A 188 5.03 -0.54 7.87
C THR A 188 4.15 -0.69 9.12
N ARG A 189 2.94 -0.12 9.13
CA ARG A 189 2.03 -0.28 10.27
C ARG A 189 1.63 -1.73 10.52
N LEU A 190 1.32 -2.48 9.46
CA LEU A 190 1.05 -3.92 9.54
C LEU A 190 2.27 -4.72 10.04
N ALA A 191 3.49 -4.30 9.66
CA ALA A 191 4.72 -4.93 10.12
C ALA A 191 4.91 -4.83 11.63
N LEU A 192 4.68 -3.64 12.19
CA LEU A 192 4.92 -3.32 13.60
C LEU A 192 3.75 -3.72 14.52
N TYR A 193 2.57 -3.97 13.96
CA TYR A 193 1.40 -4.36 14.75
C TYR A 193 1.66 -5.62 15.59
N GLY A 194 1.38 -5.52 16.90
CA GLY A 194 1.59 -6.59 17.88
C GLY A 194 3.04 -6.74 18.37
N GLN A 195 4.01 -6.03 17.78
CA GLN A 195 5.40 -6.05 18.27
C GLN A 195 5.68 -4.95 19.29
N ASP A 196 4.91 -3.86 19.28
CA ASP A 196 5.00 -2.77 20.26
C ASP A 196 4.78 -3.25 21.71
N GLN A 197 4.19 -4.44 21.91
CA GLN A 197 3.91 -5.01 23.23
C GLN A 197 5.00 -5.94 23.78
N VAL A 198 6.01 -6.31 22.99
CA VAL A 198 7.05 -7.28 23.39
C VAL A 198 8.28 -6.59 24.01
N SER A 199 8.33 -5.26 24.00
CA SER A 199 9.42 -4.44 24.52
C SER A 199 9.14 -3.88 25.92
N ALA A 200 8.67 -4.73 26.85
CA ALA A 200 8.49 -4.42 28.27
C ALA A 200 9.14 -5.48 29.14
#